data_AF-A0A8T3BHC5-F1
#
_entry.id   AF-A0A8T3BHC5-F1
#
_cell.length_a   1.000
_cell.length_b   1.000
_cell.length_c   1.000
_cell.angle_alpha   90.00
_cell.angle_beta   90.00
_cell.angle_gamma   90.00
#
_symmetry.space_group_name_H-M   'P 1'
#
loop_
_entity.id
_entity.type
_entity.pdbx_description
1 polymer ?
#
loop_
_entity_poly.entity_id
_entity_poly.type
_entity_poly.pdbx_seq_one_letter_code
_entity_poly.pdbx_strand_id
1 'polypeptide(L)'
;MGPNWDFFLIPSVGLSGGIMILWRKDLAAFSVIKSLEQCVIGELNVFNKAVWLITTVYGNKEVHKRRMLWECIQEVGHCKLPSVVGGDFNGILSQDDKRGGRKFVFSKGQKEMISFMNENDLHDISYVGPRFTWCNNKIGGGRILERLDRCLLNTLALNCLQVAVVRHLPRTSSDHRPIVLKIFDTFAKKRDILKFEDVWISYKASAHIIARVWEKKFNGFRNLGSGKKFWNKAPGFDGITYSFFKHYWIIVGVDVCMAVRNFFLTGKMDKDWKNTIVVLIPKSNNPVSPSGFRPISLYVHEDGDGMHNGTKLLNFHQWGKDLGIMITSKGQKISRLLYADDVLLFADARKRSLKRLKDIMNDYCNWTGQNINYHKSALICGKIINRRKKKEIADYMGFKAMDEMEYLGVKIALRRLITNLSWTDL
;
A
#
# COMPACT_ATOMS: atom_id res chain seq x y z
N MET A 1 -27.10 -24.03 -14.61
CA MET A 1 -27.00 -22.79 -13.80
C MET A 1 -28.42 -22.30 -13.50
N GLY A 2 -28.64 -21.52 -12.45
CA GLY A 2 -29.99 -20.98 -12.16
C GLY A 2 -30.50 -20.02 -13.24
N PRO A 3 -31.80 -19.69 -13.28
CA PRO A 3 -32.42 -18.92 -14.36
C PRO A 3 -31.91 -17.47 -14.49
N ASN A 4 -31.24 -16.95 -13.47
CA ASN A 4 -30.75 -15.57 -13.40
C ASN A 4 -29.29 -15.41 -13.87
N TRP A 5 -28.68 -16.47 -14.39
CA TRP A 5 -27.32 -16.42 -14.90
C TRP A 5 -27.31 -16.34 -16.42
N ASP A 6 -26.35 -15.58 -16.94
CA ASP A 6 -26.02 -15.52 -18.35
C ASP A 6 -24.50 -15.70 -18.51
N PHE A 7 -24.05 -16.06 -19.70
CA PHE A 7 -22.68 -16.48 -19.92
C PHE A 7 -22.12 -16.17 -21.31
N PHE A 8 -20.80 -16.11 -21.37
CA PHE A 8 -20.03 -16.14 -22.60
C PHE A 8 -18.99 -17.25 -22.49
N LEU A 9 -18.86 -18.07 -23.54
CA LEU A 9 -17.99 -19.24 -23.55
C LEU A 9 -17.11 -19.26 -24.80
N ILE A 10 -15.81 -19.32 -24.58
CA ILE A 10 -14.86 -19.86 -25.55
C ILE A 10 -14.73 -21.36 -25.23
N PRO A 11 -15.04 -22.27 -26.17
CA PRO A 11 -14.92 -23.70 -25.92
C PRO A 11 -13.45 -24.14 -25.79
N SER A 12 -13.21 -25.22 -25.05
CA SER A 12 -11.90 -25.86 -25.03
C SER A 12 -11.69 -26.71 -26.29
N VAL A 13 -10.43 -26.90 -26.67
CA VAL A 13 -10.03 -27.87 -27.69
C VAL A 13 -9.38 -29.06 -26.97
N GLY A 14 -10.13 -30.14 -26.84
CA GLY A 14 -9.73 -31.28 -26.01
C GLY A 14 -9.59 -30.89 -24.54
N LEU A 15 -8.43 -31.19 -23.94
CA LEU A 15 -8.09 -30.88 -22.54
C LEU A 15 -7.46 -29.49 -22.36
N SER A 16 -7.39 -28.67 -23.40
CA SER A 16 -6.68 -27.38 -23.39
C SER A 16 -7.58 -26.21 -23.77
N GLY A 17 -7.34 -25.07 -23.14
CA GLY A 17 -8.07 -23.84 -23.39
C GLY A 17 -9.46 -23.85 -22.78
N GLY A 18 -10.29 -22.94 -23.28
CA GLY A 18 -11.63 -22.70 -22.78
C GLY A 18 -11.66 -21.60 -21.73
N ILE A 19 -12.53 -20.61 -21.93
CA ILE A 19 -12.76 -19.51 -21.01
C ILE A 19 -14.26 -19.32 -20.89
N MET A 20 -14.78 -19.37 -19.66
CA MET A 20 -16.19 -19.11 -19.40
C MET A 20 -16.31 -17.90 -18.48
N ILE A 21 -17.10 -16.92 -18.93
CA ILE A 21 -17.51 -15.78 -18.11
C ILE A 21 -18.98 -15.97 -17.74
N LEU A 22 -19.28 -15.75 -16.47
CA LEU A 22 -20.63 -15.84 -15.93
C LEU A 22 -21.01 -14.54 -15.24
N TRP A 23 -22.21 -14.07 -15.49
CA TRP A 23 -22.78 -12.94 -14.76
C TRP A 23 -24.24 -13.18 -14.41
N ARG A 24 -24.71 -12.44 -13.41
CA ARG A 24 -26.11 -12.40 -13.04
C ARG A 24 -26.84 -11.37 -13.87
N LYS A 25 -27.73 -11.80 -14.77
CA LYS A 25 -28.43 -10.92 -15.71
C LYS A 25 -29.42 -9.97 -15.04
N ASP A 26 -29.79 -10.24 -13.79
CA ASP A 26 -30.60 -9.36 -12.96
C ASP A 26 -29.79 -8.26 -12.26
N LEU A 27 -28.45 -8.35 -12.26
CA LEU A 27 -27.55 -7.40 -11.60
C LEU A 27 -26.65 -6.64 -12.56
N ALA A 28 -26.32 -7.25 -13.70
CA ALA A 28 -25.40 -6.67 -14.67
C ALA A 28 -25.67 -7.19 -16.08
N ALA A 29 -25.15 -6.46 -17.06
CA ALA A 29 -25.01 -6.91 -18.44
C ALA A 29 -23.53 -6.91 -18.83
N PHE A 30 -23.08 -7.96 -19.50
CA PHE A 30 -21.72 -8.08 -20.00
C PHE A 30 -21.73 -8.02 -21.53
N SER A 31 -21.00 -7.06 -22.10
CA SER A 31 -20.88 -6.88 -23.56
C SER A 31 -19.45 -7.19 -23.99
N VAL A 32 -19.26 -8.23 -24.80
CA VAL A 32 -17.94 -8.62 -25.30
C VAL A 32 -17.45 -7.61 -26.31
N ILE A 33 -16.23 -7.11 -26.11
CA ILE A 33 -15.53 -6.22 -27.04
C ILE A 33 -14.60 -7.04 -27.94
N LYS A 34 -13.81 -7.93 -27.32
CA LYS A 34 -12.81 -8.73 -28.03
C LYS A 34 -12.61 -10.07 -27.33
N SER A 35 -12.32 -11.12 -28.09
CA SER A 35 -12.05 -12.45 -27.55
C SER A 35 -10.95 -13.15 -28.35
N LEU A 36 -10.04 -13.80 -27.64
CA LEU A 36 -9.00 -14.69 -28.15
C LEU A 36 -8.98 -15.97 -27.31
N GLU A 37 -8.28 -17.01 -27.77
CA GLU A 37 -8.06 -18.25 -26.99
C GLU A 37 -7.51 -18.01 -25.57
N GLN A 38 -6.75 -16.93 -25.36
CA GLN A 38 -6.09 -16.60 -24.09
C GLN A 38 -6.81 -15.50 -23.29
N CYS A 39 -7.81 -14.82 -23.84
CA CYS A 39 -8.57 -13.82 -23.08
C CYS A 39 -9.95 -13.51 -23.66
N VAL A 40 -10.83 -13.02 -22.79
CA VAL A 40 -12.08 -12.35 -23.18
C VAL A 40 -12.12 -10.99 -22.52
N ILE A 41 -12.32 -9.95 -23.33
CA ILE A 41 -12.40 -8.54 -22.92
C ILE A 41 -13.82 -8.07 -23.18
N GLY A 42 -14.45 -7.46 -22.18
CA GLY A 42 -15.77 -6.88 -22.33
C GLY A 42 -16.10 -5.85 -21.26
N GLU A 43 -17.14 -5.08 -21.53
CA GLU A 43 -17.69 -4.11 -20.59
C GLU A 43 -18.75 -4.78 -19.71
N LEU A 44 -18.53 -4.73 -18.40
CA LEU A 44 -19.50 -5.12 -17.40
C LEU A 44 -20.24 -3.89 -16.91
N ASN A 45 -21.48 -3.71 -17.37
CA ASN A 45 -22.37 -2.69 -16.86
C ASN A 45 -23.12 -3.27 -15.64
N VAL A 46 -22.70 -2.86 -14.43
CA VAL A 46 -23.42 -3.19 -13.20
C VAL A 46 -24.49 -2.15 -12.97
N PHE A 47 -25.74 -2.58 -13.04
CA PHE A 47 -26.90 -1.69 -13.04
C PHE A 47 -26.90 -0.77 -11.83
N ASN A 48 -27.16 0.52 -12.07
CA ASN A 48 -27.18 1.59 -11.06
C ASN A 48 -25.88 1.77 -10.26
N LYS A 49 -24.74 1.24 -10.75
CA LYS A 49 -23.44 1.41 -10.09
C LYS A 49 -22.40 2.01 -11.03
N ALA A 50 -21.86 1.21 -11.93
CA ALA A 50 -20.75 1.61 -12.80
C ALA A 50 -20.54 0.61 -13.93
N VAL A 51 -19.89 1.08 -14.99
CA VAL A 51 -19.37 0.25 -16.08
C VAL A 51 -17.88 0.02 -15.83
N TRP A 52 -17.47 -1.24 -15.94
CA TRP A 52 -16.08 -1.68 -15.75
C TRP A 52 -15.59 -2.44 -16.97
N LEU A 53 -14.34 -2.20 -17.36
CA LEU A 53 -13.68 -3.04 -18.35
C LEU A 53 -13.18 -4.31 -17.64
N ILE A 54 -13.65 -5.47 -18.06
CA ILE A 54 -13.23 -6.76 -17.49
C ILE A 54 -12.51 -7.56 -18.57
N THR A 55 -11.27 -7.93 -18.26
CA THR A 55 -10.48 -8.87 -19.05
C THR A 55 -10.28 -10.14 -18.25
N THR A 56 -10.84 -11.25 -18.74
CA THR A 56 -10.60 -12.59 -18.20
C THR A 56 -9.44 -13.24 -18.94
N VAL A 57 -8.43 -13.74 -18.22
CA VAL A 57 -7.18 -14.25 -18.80
C VAL A 57 -7.01 -15.75 -18.54
N TYR A 58 -6.60 -16.46 -19.58
CA TYR A 58 -6.01 -17.80 -19.52
C TYR A 58 -4.75 -17.83 -20.40
N GLY A 59 -3.64 -17.34 -19.85
CA GLY A 59 -2.40 -17.14 -20.59
C GLY A 59 -1.70 -18.45 -20.97
N ASN A 60 -1.06 -18.48 -22.13
CA ASN A 60 -0.31 -19.65 -22.57
C ASN A 60 0.96 -19.87 -21.71
N LYS A 61 1.29 -21.14 -21.43
CA LYS A 61 2.51 -21.52 -20.71
C LYS A 61 3.77 -21.11 -21.46
N GLU A 62 3.73 -21.13 -22.79
CA GLU A 62 4.81 -20.71 -23.66
C GLU A 62 4.87 -19.17 -23.75
N VAL A 63 6.03 -18.59 -23.44
CA VAL A 63 6.25 -17.14 -23.41
C VAL A 63 5.91 -16.48 -24.74
N HIS A 64 6.33 -17.07 -25.87
CA HIS A 64 6.14 -16.47 -27.19
C HIS A 64 4.67 -16.39 -27.60
N LYS A 65 3.88 -17.44 -27.33
CA LYS A 65 2.44 -17.47 -27.63
C LYS A 65 1.64 -16.48 -26.78
N ARG A 66 2.13 -16.18 -25.57
CA ARG A 66 1.51 -15.23 -24.65
C ARG A 66 1.67 -13.76 -25.07
N ARG A 67 2.51 -13.43 -26.06
CA ARG A 67 2.59 -12.05 -26.57
C ARG A 67 1.28 -11.56 -27.19
N MET A 68 0.56 -12.47 -27.87
CA MET A 68 -0.76 -12.17 -28.42
C MET A 68 -1.76 -11.72 -27.35
N LEU A 69 -1.63 -12.24 -26.12
CA LEU A 69 -2.43 -11.80 -24.99
C LEU A 69 -2.12 -10.33 -24.63
N TRP A 70 -0.84 -9.98 -24.55
CA TRP A 70 -0.40 -8.62 -24.20
C TRP A 70 -0.84 -7.60 -25.24
N GLU A 71 -0.60 -7.89 -26.53
CA GLU A 71 -1.00 -7.05 -27.66
C GLU A 71 -2.52 -6.82 -27.66
N CYS A 72 -3.29 -7.89 -27.46
CA CYS A 72 -4.75 -7.81 -27.41
C CYS A 72 -5.28 -6.91 -26.29
N ILE A 73 -4.71 -7.01 -25.10
CA ILE A 73 -5.14 -6.18 -23.97
C ILE A 73 -4.69 -4.73 -24.18
N GLN A 74 -3.50 -4.51 -24.73
CA GLN A 74 -2.94 -3.18 -24.95
C GLN A 74 -3.72 -2.36 -25.97
N GLU A 75 -4.24 -2.99 -27.03
CA GLU A 75 -5.14 -2.34 -27.98
C GLU A 75 -6.40 -1.75 -27.32
N VAL A 76 -6.90 -2.38 -26.25
CA VAL A 76 -8.09 -1.93 -25.50
C VAL A 76 -7.69 -1.06 -24.28
N GLY A 77 -6.43 -1.09 -23.87
CA GLY A 77 -5.90 -0.48 -22.64
C GLY A 77 -6.04 1.04 -22.55
N HIS A 78 -6.21 1.74 -23.67
CA HIS A 78 -6.44 3.19 -23.70
C HIS A 78 -7.88 3.60 -23.32
N CYS A 79 -8.72 2.68 -22.88
CA CYS A 79 -10.06 2.98 -22.41
C CYS A 79 -10.04 3.87 -21.15
N LYS A 80 -11.01 4.79 -21.02
CA LYS A 80 -11.16 5.68 -19.86
C LYS A 80 -12.01 5.05 -18.75
N LEU A 81 -12.02 3.73 -18.64
CA LEU A 81 -12.85 2.98 -17.70
C LEU A 81 -12.00 2.37 -16.57
N PRO A 82 -12.58 2.19 -15.36
CA PRO A 82 -11.96 1.35 -14.34
C PRO A 82 -11.86 -0.09 -14.89
N SER A 83 -10.66 -0.67 -14.83
CA SER A 83 -10.33 -1.94 -15.48
C SER A 83 -9.84 -2.98 -14.49
N VAL A 84 -10.30 -4.22 -14.69
CA VAL A 84 -9.82 -5.42 -14.00
C VAL A 84 -9.31 -6.41 -15.05
N VAL A 85 -8.05 -6.78 -14.95
CA VAL A 85 -7.45 -7.87 -15.74
C VAL A 85 -7.17 -9.04 -14.80
N GLY A 86 -7.99 -10.08 -14.87
CA GLY A 86 -7.98 -11.17 -13.89
C GLY A 86 -7.97 -12.56 -14.51
N GLY A 87 -7.25 -13.49 -13.91
CA GLY A 87 -7.22 -14.89 -14.33
C GLY A 87 -5.86 -15.55 -14.13
N ASP A 88 -5.65 -16.67 -14.81
CA ASP A 88 -4.40 -17.43 -14.80
C ASP A 88 -3.47 -16.87 -15.88
N PHE A 89 -2.40 -16.20 -15.48
CA PHE A 89 -1.42 -15.64 -16.40
C PHE A 89 -0.35 -16.67 -16.82
N ASN A 90 -0.32 -17.86 -16.20
CA ASN A 90 0.75 -18.85 -16.32
C ASN A 90 2.16 -18.25 -16.15
N GLY A 91 2.28 -17.19 -15.33
CA GLY A 91 3.47 -16.37 -15.18
C GLY A 91 3.68 -15.90 -13.73
N ILE A 92 4.93 -15.99 -13.28
CA ILE A 92 5.36 -15.53 -11.95
C ILE A 92 6.22 -14.26 -12.09
N LEU A 93 6.08 -13.30 -11.18
CA LEU A 93 6.80 -12.01 -11.25
C LEU A 93 8.13 -12.05 -10.49
N SER A 94 8.23 -12.89 -9.46
CA SER A 94 9.41 -12.96 -8.59
C SER A 94 9.64 -14.37 -8.03
N GLN A 95 10.80 -14.58 -7.40
CA GLN A 95 11.05 -15.80 -6.63
C GLN A 95 10.03 -15.98 -5.50
N ASP A 96 9.41 -14.90 -4.99
CA ASP A 96 8.40 -15.03 -3.95
C ASP A 96 7.12 -15.71 -4.44
N ASP A 97 6.88 -15.69 -5.74
CA ASP A 97 5.74 -16.38 -6.34
C ASP A 97 5.98 -17.87 -6.57
N LYS A 98 7.13 -18.42 -6.16
CA LYS A 98 7.49 -19.83 -6.37
C LYS A 98 8.07 -20.50 -5.12
N ARG A 99 7.65 -21.74 -4.87
CA ARG A 99 8.29 -22.64 -3.90
C ARG A 99 8.48 -24.03 -4.49
N GLY A 100 9.70 -24.55 -4.38
CA GLY A 100 10.08 -25.85 -4.92
C GLY A 100 10.43 -25.81 -6.42
N GLY A 101 10.94 -26.93 -6.93
CA GLY A 101 11.42 -27.03 -8.30
C GLY A 101 12.72 -26.24 -8.55
N ARG A 102 12.98 -25.91 -9.83
CA ARG A 102 14.15 -25.11 -10.23
C ARG A 102 14.07 -23.71 -9.61
N LYS A 103 15.24 -23.16 -9.25
CA LYS A 103 15.37 -21.78 -8.76
C LYS A 103 14.78 -20.83 -9.80
N PHE A 104 14.07 -19.81 -9.31
CA PHE A 104 13.56 -18.75 -10.18
C PHE A 104 14.72 -18.07 -10.91
N VAL A 105 14.53 -17.86 -12.21
CA VAL A 105 15.43 -17.07 -13.05
C VAL A 105 14.59 -15.99 -13.70
N PHE A 106 15.07 -14.75 -13.63
CA PHE A 106 14.39 -13.60 -14.21
C PHE A 106 14.53 -13.62 -15.74
N SER A 107 13.62 -14.35 -16.39
CA SER A 107 13.67 -14.64 -17.82
C SER A 107 12.96 -13.56 -18.65
N LYS A 108 13.05 -13.69 -19.98
CA LYS A 108 12.38 -12.80 -20.94
C LYS A 108 10.87 -12.69 -20.68
N GLY A 109 10.20 -13.80 -20.33
CA GLY A 109 8.76 -13.78 -20.08
C GLY A 109 8.35 -12.92 -18.88
N GLN A 110 9.16 -12.88 -17.82
CA GLN A 110 8.90 -12.01 -16.67
C GLN A 110 9.08 -10.53 -17.02
N LYS A 111 10.13 -10.21 -17.79
CA LYS A 111 10.37 -8.85 -18.28
C LYS A 111 9.21 -8.36 -19.16
N GLU A 112 8.74 -9.20 -20.08
CA GLU A 112 7.60 -8.88 -20.95
C GLU A 112 6.32 -8.61 -20.14
N MET A 113 6.00 -9.46 -19.13
CA MET A 113 4.83 -9.25 -18.27
C MET A 113 4.92 -7.94 -17.45
N ILE A 114 6.10 -7.63 -16.89
CA ILE A 114 6.29 -6.39 -16.12
C ILE A 114 6.20 -5.16 -17.03
N SER A 115 6.77 -5.21 -18.24
CA SER A 115 6.65 -4.13 -19.23
C SER A 115 5.19 -3.90 -19.61
N PHE A 116 4.47 -4.97 -19.95
CA PHE A 116 3.04 -4.95 -20.23
C PHE A 116 2.25 -4.30 -19.09
N MET A 117 2.52 -4.68 -17.84
CA MET A 117 1.85 -4.09 -16.68
C MET A 117 2.09 -2.58 -16.59
N ASN A 118 3.35 -2.14 -16.71
CA ASN A 118 3.71 -0.73 -16.62
C ASN A 118 3.14 0.11 -17.75
N GLU A 119 3.20 -0.40 -18.99
CA GLU A 119 2.71 0.29 -20.20
C GLU A 119 1.19 0.47 -20.20
N ASN A 120 0.46 -0.41 -19.51
CA ASN A 120 -1.00 -0.40 -19.43
C ASN A 120 -1.55 0.13 -18.10
N ASP A 121 -0.71 0.74 -17.26
CA ASP A 121 -1.09 1.24 -15.94
C ASP A 121 -1.72 0.14 -15.04
N LEU A 122 -1.25 -1.10 -15.14
CA LEU A 122 -1.81 -2.24 -14.41
C LEU A 122 -0.99 -2.57 -13.17
N HIS A 123 -1.64 -2.54 -12.01
CA HIS A 123 -1.06 -2.75 -10.69
C HIS A 123 -1.49 -4.12 -10.14
N ASP A 124 -0.52 -4.95 -9.73
CA ASP A 124 -0.79 -6.18 -8.96
C ASP A 124 -1.12 -5.79 -7.52
N ILE A 125 -2.35 -6.06 -7.09
CA ILE A 125 -2.84 -5.69 -5.75
C ILE A 125 -2.51 -6.77 -4.72
N SER A 126 -2.53 -6.36 -3.45
CA SER A 126 -2.29 -7.26 -2.33
C SER A 126 -3.37 -8.34 -2.20
N TYR A 127 -3.02 -9.45 -1.54
CA TYR A 127 -3.93 -10.56 -1.32
C TYR A 127 -3.96 -11.03 0.14
N VAL A 128 -5.08 -11.64 0.53
CA VAL A 128 -5.28 -12.32 1.82
C VAL A 128 -5.59 -13.79 1.58
N GLY A 129 -4.95 -14.65 2.35
CA GLY A 129 -5.11 -16.10 2.27
C GLY A 129 -3.82 -16.80 1.84
N PRO A 130 -3.93 -18.03 1.31
CA PRO A 130 -2.76 -18.83 0.94
C PRO A 130 -1.92 -18.18 -0.17
N ARG A 131 -0.59 -18.16 0.02
CA ARG A 131 0.37 -17.47 -0.86
C ARG A 131 0.40 -17.93 -2.31
N PHE A 132 0.23 -19.23 -2.55
CA PHE A 132 0.33 -19.83 -3.89
C PHE A 132 -1.04 -20.26 -4.39
N THR A 133 -1.32 -19.97 -5.65
CA THR A 133 -2.61 -20.25 -6.28
C THR A 133 -2.58 -21.58 -7.03
N TRP A 134 -1.42 -22.03 -7.50
CA TRP A 134 -1.25 -23.30 -8.21
C TRP A 134 -0.34 -24.30 -7.46
N CYS A 135 -0.59 -25.60 -7.67
CA CYS A 135 0.23 -26.70 -7.16
C CYS A 135 0.31 -27.84 -8.17
N ASN A 136 1.51 -28.34 -8.45
CA ASN A 136 1.69 -29.51 -9.31
C ASN A 136 1.18 -30.85 -8.71
N ASN A 137 0.54 -30.82 -7.54
CA ASN A 137 0.02 -31.96 -6.78
C ASN A 137 1.02 -33.05 -6.38
N LYS A 138 2.33 -32.83 -6.59
CA LYS A 138 3.36 -33.77 -6.14
C LYS A 138 3.61 -33.64 -4.63
N ILE A 139 4.19 -34.69 -4.06
CA ILE A 139 4.49 -34.81 -2.63
C ILE A 139 6.01 -34.64 -2.43
N GLY A 140 6.44 -34.31 -1.21
CA GLY A 140 7.85 -34.21 -0.83
C GLY A 140 8.64 -33.18 -1.64
N GLY A 141 9.90 -33.49 -1.96
CA GLY A 141 10.81 -32.61 -2.71
C GLY A 141 10.38 -32.33 -4.16
N GLY A 142 9.45 -33.12 -4.71
CA GLY A 142 8.88 -32.89 -6.04
C GLY A 142 7.76 -31.85 -6.09
N ARG A 143 7.29 -31.35 -4.93
CA ARG A 143 6.19 -30.38 -4.84
C ARG A 143 6.63 -29.01 -5.33
N ILE A 144 5.86 -28.46 -6.27
CA ILE A 144 6.04 -27.10 -6.79
C ILE A 144 4.75 -26.33 -6.55
N LEU A 145 4.89 -25.12 -6.02
CA LEU A 145 3.80 -24.19 -5.76
C LEU A 145 4.13 -22.86 -6.43
N GLU A 146 3.15 -22.30 -7.15
CA GLU A 146 3.32 -21.03 -7.86
C GLU A 146 2.12 -20.10 -7.65
N ARG A 147 2.32 -18.79 -7.73
CA ARG A 147 1.26 -17.79 -7.83
C ARG A 147 1.10 -17.37 -9.29
N LEU A 148 0.16 -18.02 -9.97
CA LEU A 148 -0.14 -17.83 -11.38
C LEU A 148 -1.39 -16.97 -11.61
N ASP A 149 -2.33 -17.03 -10.66
CA ASP A 149 -3.62 -16.34 -10.73
C ASP A 149 -3.51 -14.97 -10.08
N ARG A 150 -3.92 -13.91 -10.80
CA ARG A 150 -3.84 -12.52 -10.34
C ARG A 150 -5.07 -11.72 -10.75
N CYS A 151 -5.31 -10.62 -10.06
CA CYS A 151 -6.17 -9.53 -10.52
C CYS A 151 -5.32 -8.26 -10.58
N LEU A 152 -5.13 -7.72 -11.77
CA LEU A 152 -4.43 -6.48 -12.02
C LEU A 152 -5.45 -5.37 -12.22
N LEU A 153 -5.22 -4.22 -11.59
CA LEU A 153 -6.13 -3.08 -11.63
C LEU A 153 -5.45 -1.87 -12.25
N ASN A 154 -6.18 -1.08 -13.03
CA ASN A 154 -5.68 0.22 -13.43
C ASN A 154 -5.87 1.29 -12.34
N THR A 155 -5.22 2.45 -12.50
CA THR A 155 -5.33 3.56 -11.53
C THR A 155 -6.77 4.02 -11.36
N LEU A 156 -7.59 4.01 -12.42
CA LEU A 156 -9.01 4.35 -12.33
C LEU A 156 -9.78 3.37 -11.44
N ALA A 157 -9.56 2.05 -11.60
CA ALA A 157 -10.14 1.03 -10.73
C ALA A 157 -9.68 1.19 -9.28
N LEU A 158 -8.39 1.43 -9.04
CA LEU A 158 -7.86 1.67 -7.69
C LEU A 158 -8.52 2.88 -7.02
N ASN A 159 -8.76 3.96 -7.76
CA ASN A 159 -9.45 5.14 -7.24
C ASN A 159 -10.93 4.89 -6.91
N CYS A 160 -11.58 3.92 -7.57
CA CYS A 160 -12.94 3.51 -7.26
C CYS A 160 -13.04 2.59 -6.03
N LEU A 161 -11.92 1.97 -5.59
CA LEU A 161 -11.91 0.99 -4.51
C LEU A 161 -11.31 1.58 -3.23
N GLN A 162 -12.10 1.62 -2.16
CA GLN A 162 -11.60 2.08 -0.86
C GLN A 162 -10.52 1.14 -0.27
N VAL A 163 -10.64 -0.17 -0.53
CA VAL A 163 -9.65 -1.19 -0.16
C VAL A 163 -9.59 -2.25 -1.27
N ALA A 164 -8.51 -2.24 -2.06
CA ALA A 164 -8.28 -3.23 -3.11
C ALA A 164 -7.47 -4.42 -2.56
N VAL A 165 -8.15 -5.53 -2.28
CA VAL A 165 -7.54 -6.79 -1.83
C VAL A 165 -8.17 -7.98 -2.54
N VAL A 166 -7.33 -8.89 -3.07
CA VAL A 166 -7.76 -10.19 -3.57
C VAL A 166 -7.80 -11.21 -2.45
N ARG A 167 -8.86 -12.02 -2.37
CA ARG A 167 -8.89 -13.17 -1.44
C ARG A 167 -8.57 -14.44 -2.21
N HIS A 168 -7.53 -15.16 -1.76
CA HIS A 168 -7.25 -16.50 -2.25
C HIS A 168 -8.04 -17.52 -1.44
N LEU A 169 -8.94 -18.24 -2.10
CA LEU A 169 -9.84 -19.19 -1.44
C LEU A 169 -9.19 -20.58 -1.25
N PRO A 170 -9.74 -21.41 -0.35
CA PRO A 170 -9.38 -22.82 -0.26
C PRO A 170 -9.60 -23.54 -1.58
N ARG A 171 -8.75 -24.53 -1.82
CA ARG A 171 -8.80 -25.40 -2.99
C ARG A 171 -9.71 -26.59 -2.69
N THR A 172 -10.70 -26.85 -3.54
CA THR A 172 -11.65 -27.97 -3.34
C THR A 172 -11.42 -29.10 -4.35
N SER A 173 -11.29 -28.79 -5.65
CA SER A 173 -11.23 -29.81 -6.71
C SER A 173 -10.31 -29.49 -7.90
N SER A 174 -9.61 -28.34 -7.88
CA SER A 174 -8.65 -27.94 -8.92
C SER A 174 -7.21 -27.97 -8.37
N ASP A 175 -6.21 -27.97 -9.24
CA ASP A 175 -4.82 -27.64 -8.90
C ASP A 175 -4.60 -26.14 -8.70
N HIS A 176 -5.54 -25.30 -9.16
CA HIS A 176 -5.63 -23.87 -8.89
C HIS A 176 -6.55 -23.53 -7.70
N ARG A 177 -6.35 -22.34 -7.14
CA ARG A 177 -7.21 -21.74 -6.11
C ARG A 177 -8.10 -20.69 -6.74
N PRO A 178 -9.40 -20.66 -6.41
CA PRO A 178 -10.24 -19.53 -6.77
C PRO A 178 -9.72 -18.25 -6.11
N ILE A 179 -9.74 -17.15 -6.86
CA ILE A 179 -9.43 -15.81 -6.37
C ILE A 179 -10.69 -14.93 -6.44
N VAL A 180 -10.85 -14.03 -5.48
CA VAL A 180 -12.02 -13.14 -5.40
C VAL A 180 -11.57 -11.70 -5.19
N LEU A 181 -11.96 -10.83 -6.10
CA LEU A 181 -11.90 -9.38 -5.94
C LEU A 181 -13.31 -8.87 -5.61
N LYS A 182 -13.40 -8.00 -4.60
CA LYS A 182 -14.64 -7.30 -4.29
C LYS A 182 -14.59 -5.87 -4.81
N ILE A 183 -15.48 -5.54 -5.74
CA ILE A 183 -15.51 -4.24 -6.42
C ILE A 183 -16.52 -3.28 -5.77
N PHE A 184 -17.71 -3.78 -5.46
CA PHE A 184 -18.82 -2.96 -4.94
C PHE A 184 -19.16 -3.28 -3.49
N ASP A 185 -18.16 -3.59 -2.66
CA ASP A 185 -18.41 -3.75 -1.22
C ASP A 185 -18.75 -2.36 -0.67
N THR A 186 -20.04 -2.06 -0.60
CA THR A 186 -20.54 -1.12 0.38
C THR A 186 -20.15 -1.74 1.72
N PHE A 187 -19.03 -1.29 2.29
CA PHE A 187 -18.88 -1.40 3.73
C PHE A 187 -19.96 -0.52 4.36
N ALA A 188 -21.21 -1.01 4.37
CA ALA A 188 -22.04 -0.81 5.54
C ALA A 188 -21.15 -1.26 6.68
N LYS A 189 -20.64 -0.31 7.47
CA LYS A 189 -19.67 -0.51 8.55
C LYS A 189 -20.01 -1.79 9.32
N LYS A 190 -19.47 -2.93 8.91
CA LYS A 190 -19.49 -4.14 9.72
C LYS A 190 -18.47 -3.85 10.79
N ARG A 191 -18.97 -3.53 11.98
CA ARG A 191 -18.18 -3.50 13.20
C ARG A 191 -17.64 -4.92 13.34
N ASP A 192 -16.37 -5.12 12.98
CA ASP A 192 -15.66 -6.32 13.37
C ASP A 192 -15.54 -6.28 14.89
N ILE A 193 -16.49 -6.93 15.56
CA ILE A 193 -16.41 -7.21 16.97
C ILE A 193 -15.30 -8.24 17.10
N LEU A 194 -14.17 -7.84 17.69
CA LEU A 194 -13.19 -8.80 18.20
C LEU A 194 -13.97 -9.69 19.17
N LYS A 195 -14.08 -11.00 18.92
CA LYS A 195 -14.75 -11.92 19.84
C LYS A 195 -13.69 -12.66 20.64
N PHE A 196 -13.65 -12.40 21.94
CA PHE A 196 -12.91 -13.19 22.91
C PHE A 196 -13.88 -14.23 23.48
N GLU A 197 -13.53 -15.52 23.39
CA GLU A 197 -14.35 -16.59 23.95
C GLU A 197 -14.15 -16.61 25.47
N ASP A 198 -15.18 -16.26 26.25
CA ASP A 198 -15.11 -16.17 27.72
C ASP A 198 -14.65 -17.48 28.40
N VAL A 199 -14.77 -18.61 27.70
CA VAL A 199 -14.26 -19.93 28.14
C VAL A 199 -12.75 -19.93 28.44
N TRP A 200 -11.99 -19.02 27.83
CA TRP A 200 -10.56 -18.90 28.12
C TRP A 200 -10.30 -18.39 29.55
N ILE A 201 -11.21 -17.60 30.13
CA ILE A 201 -11.11 -17.12 31.51
C ILE A 201 -11.52 -18.23 32.49
N SER A 202 -12.45 -19.10 32.12
CA SER A 202 -12.90 -20.20 32.98
C SER A 202 -11.88 -21.34 33.09
N TYR A 203 -10.94 -21.45 32.15
CA TYR A 203 -9.84 -22.42 32.25
C TYR A 203 -8.71 -21.89 33.16
N LYS A 204 -8.60 -22.44 34.38
CA LYS A 204 -7.49 -22.12 35.31
C LYS A 204 -6.09 -22.31 34.68
N ALA A 205 -5.97 -23.23 33.71
CA ALA A 205 -4.74 -23.46 32.95
C ALA A 205 -4.35 -22.27 32.06
N SER A 206 -5.32 -21.48 31.57
CA SER A 206 -5.06 -20.29 30.75
C SER A 206 -4.26 -19.24 31.50
N ALA A 207 -4.57 -19.01 32.78
CA ALA A 207 -3.81 -18.10 33.64
C ALA A 207 -2.34 -18.56 33.79
N HIS A 208 -2.11 -19.87 33.94
CA HIS A 208 -0.76 -20.42 33.99
C HIS A 208 -0.03 -20.29 32.65
N ILE A 209 -0.72 -20.49 31.52
CA ILE A 209 -0.14 -20.30 30.18
C ILE A 209 0.25 -18.83 29.97
N ILE A 210 -0.62 -17.90 30.33
CA ILE A 210 -0.38 -16.46 30.22
C ILE A 210 0.80 -16.07 31.10
N ALA A 211 0.80 -16.42 32.39
CA ALA A 211 1.90 -16.12 33.31
C ALA A 211 3.23 -16.70 32.81
N ARG A 212 3.23 -17.98 32.40
CA ARG A 212 4.42 -18.66 31.86
C ARG A 212 4.95 -17.99 30.59
N VAL A 213 4.08 -17.49 29.71
CA VAL A 213 4.51 -16.74 28.52
C VAL A 213 5.04 -15.35 28.92
N TRP A 214 4.36 -14.70 29.86
CA TRP A 214 4.67 -13.35 30.35
C TRP A 214 5.97 -13.29 31.15
N GLU A 215 6.38 -14.36 31.82
CA GLU A 215 7.61 -14.40 32.63
C GLU A 215 8.89 -14.74 31.82
N LYS A 216 8.77 -15.26 30.59
CA LYS A 216 9.93 -15.67 29.76
C LYS A 216 10.90 -14.51 29.47
N LYS A 217 12.10 -14.49 30.07
CA LYS A 217 13.14 -13.49 29.75
C LYS A 217 13.53 -13.58 28.28
N PHE A 218 13.50 -12.44 27.58
CA PHE A 218 13.82 -12.35 26.16
C PHE A 218 15.21 -11.73 26.02
N ASN A 219 16.19 -12.56 25.70
CA ASN A 219 17.51 -12.05 25.31
C ASN A 219 17.42 -11.71 23.83
N GLY A 220 17.67 -10.44 23.47
CA GLY A 220 17.61 -9.95 22.10
C GLY A 220 18.41 -10.81 21.12
N PHE A 221 18.11 -10.67 19.81
CA PHE A 221 18.65 -11.47 18.71
C PHE A 221 20.15 -11.80 18.85
N ARG A 222 20.45 -12.96 19.46
CA ARG A 222 21.68 -13.71 19.20
C ARG A 222 21.26 -14.93 18.39
N ASN A 223 21.79 -15.01 17.16
CA ASN A 223 21.76 -16.23 16.37
C ASN A 223 22.49 -17.33 17.15
N LEU A 224 21.73 -18.16 17.87
CA LEU A 224 22.19 -19.46 18.29
C LEU A 224 21.50 -20.47 17.39
N GLY A 225 22.33 -21.12 16.56
CA GLY A 225 21.90 -22.19 15.68
C GLY A 225 21.23 -23.29 16.49
N SER A 226 19.92 -23.42 16.35
CA SER A 226 19.15 -24.63 16.65
C SER A 226 17.67 -24.36 16.40
N GLY A 227 17.24 -24.51 15.14
CA GLY A 227 15.93 -25.04 14.73
C GLY A 227 14.59 -24.51 15.27
N LYS A 228 14.52 -23.58 16.22
CA LYS A 228 13.26 -23.06 16.79
C LYS A 228 13.18 -21.55 16.60
N LYS A 229 12.60 -21.13 15.47
CA LYS A 229 12.21 -19.74 15.22
C LYS A 229 11.05 -19.36 16.15
N PHE A 230 11.31 -18.52 17.15
CA PHE A 230 10.25 -17.89 17.93
C PHE A 230 9.91 -16.52 17.33
N TRP A 231 8.61 -16.29 17.12
CA TRP A 231 8.09 -15.12 16.40
C TRP A 231 7.87 -13.94 17.36
N ASN A 232 8.88 -13.08 17.56
CA ASN A 232 8.67 -11.72 18.05
C ASN A 232 8.14 -10.84 16.89
N LYS A 233 7.03 -11.26 16.29
CA LYS A 233 6.48 -10.70 15.06
C LYS A 233 5.27 -9.85 15.42
N ALA A 234 5.26 -8.62 14.95
CA ALA A 234 4.12 -7.72 15.01
C ALA A 234 2.87 -8.34 14.35
N PRO A 235 1.66 -8.14 14.88
CA PRO A 235 0.43 -8.71 14.33
C PRO A 235 -0.08 -8.03 13.04
N GLY A 236 0.68 -7.10 12.45
CA GLY A 236 0.29 -6.33 11.26
C GLY A 236 1.43 -5.45 10.73
N PHE A 237 1.18 -4.69 9.67
CA PHE A 237 2.13 -3.75 9.04
C PHE A 237 2.54 -2.57 9.96
N ASP A 238 1.71 -2.30 10.96
CA ASP A 238 1.79 -1.23 11.97
C ASP A 238 2.00 -1.75 13.40
N GLY A 239 2.13 -3.07 13.58
CA GLY A 239 2.06 -3.69 14.89
C GLY A 239 3.30 -3.44 15.76
N ILE A 240 3.06 -3.10 17.02
CA ILE A 240 4.07 -3.09 18.08
C ILE A 240 4.36 -4.55 18.50
N THR A 241 5.62 -4.91 18.67
CA THR A 241 6.02 -6.31 18.96
C THR A 241 5.71 -6.72 20.40
N TYR A 242 5.53 -8.02 20.64
CA TYR A 242 5.32 -8.58 21.97
C TYR A 242 6.36 -8.12 23.00
N SER A 243 7.64 -8.03 22.60
CA SER A 243 8.71 -7.58 23.48
C SER A 243 8.55 -6.14 23.98
N PHE A 244 7.94 -5.25 23.17
CA PHE A 244 7.69 -3.86 23.57
C PHE A 244 6.61 -3.80 24.66
N PHE A 245 5.46 -4.45 24.44
CA PHE A 245 4.39 -4.45 25.44
C PHE A 245 4.86 -5.05 26.74
N LYS A 246 5.67 -6.12 26.69
CA LYS A 246 6.25 -6.72 27.88
C LYS A 246 7.21 -5.77 28.64
N HIS A 247 8.10 -5.08 27.93
CA HIS A 247 9.10 -4.20 28.56
C HIS A 247 8.47 -2.92 29.13
N TYR A 248 7.53 -2.32 28.40
CA TYR A 248 6.89 -1.05 28.76
C TYR A 248 5.51 -1.23 29.40
N TRP A 249 5.12 -2.44 29.81
CA TRP A 249 3.77 -2.74 30.32
C TRP A 249 3.37 -1.85 31.49
N ILE A 250 4.31 -1.51 32.37
CA ILE A 250 4.06 -0.63 33.52
C ILE A 250 3.63 0.77 33.07
N ILE A 251 4.07 1.21 31.89
CA ILE A 251 3.76 2.52 31.33
C ILE A 251 2.49 2.44 30.47
N VAL A 252 2.40 1.48 29.55
CA VAL A 252 1.32 1.44 28.54
C VAL A 252 0.15 0.53 28.89
N GLY A 253 0.29 -0.32 29.91
CA GLY A 253 -0.65 -1.41 30.19
C GLY A 253 -2.04 -0.91 30.58
N VAL A 254 -2.10 0.15 31.40
CA VAL A 254 -3.37 0.75 31.83
C VAL A 254 -4.12 1.32 30.62
N ASP A 255 -3.44 2.11 29.78
CA ASP A 255 -4.03 2.71 28.59
C ASP A 255 -4.48 1.67 27.55
N VAL A 256 -3.67 0.63 27.33
CA VAL A 256 -4.01 -0.48 26.43
C VAL A 256 -5.25 -1.23 26.95
N CYS A 257 -5.29 -1.57 28.24
CA CYS A 257 -6.44 -2.24 28.86
C CYS A 257 -7.70 -1.37 28.80
N MET A 258 -7.59 -0.06 29.08
CA MET A 258 -8.70 0.87 28.98
C MET A 258 -9.22 1.00 27.55
N ALA A 259 -8.33 1.09 26.57
CA ALA A 259 -8.71 1.22 25.17
C ALA A 259 -9.38 -0.06 24.63
N VAL A 260 -8.84 -1.24 24.96
CA VAL A 260 -9.45 -2.53 24.64
C VAL A 260 -10.84 -2.62 25.30
N ARG A 261 -10.93 -2.32 26.60
CA ARG A 261 -12.21 -2.32 27.33
C ARG A 261 -13.22 -1.36 26.72
N ASN A 262 -12.81 -0.14 26.37
CA ASN A 262 -13.67 0.87 25.76
C ASN A 262 -14.15 0.41 24.37
N PHE A 263 -13.27 -0.21 23.57
CA PHE A 263 -13.64 -0.80 22.29
C PHE A 263 -14.70 -1.91 22.45
N PHE A 264 -14.53 -2.81 23.41
CA PHE A 264 -15.50 -3.89 23.67
C PHE A 264 -16.83 -3.39 24.22
N LEU A 265 -16.82 -2.33 25.03
CA LEU A 265 -18.04 -1.74 25.59
C LEU A 265 -18.83 -0.91 24.56
N THR A 266 -18.13 -0.19 23.68
CA THR A 266 -18.76 0.79 22.79
C THR A 266 -18.85 0.35 21.33
N GLY A 267 -18.09 -0.67 20.94
CA GLY A 267 -17.92 -1.10 19.55
C GLY A 267 -17.27 -0.03 18.66
N LYS A 268 -16.61 0.97 19.24
CA LYS A 268 -15.95 2.08 18.54
C LYS A 268 -14.47 2.10 18.91
N MET A 269 -13.61 2.10 17.90
CA MET A 269 -12.18 2.40 18.05
C MET A 269 -11.99 3.93 18.03
N ASP A 270 -11.03 4.42 18.79
CA ASP A 270 -10.70 5.85 18.82
C ASP A 270 -10.35 6.34 17.40
N LYS A 271 -10.91 7.50 17.01
CA LYS A 271 -10.79 8.03 15.66
C LYS A 271 -9.39 8.52 15.35
N ASP A 272 -8.63 8.90 16.39
CA ASP A 272 -7.28 9.45 16.25
C ASP A 272 -6.24 8.38 15.91
N TRP A 273 -6.58 7.10 16.10
CA TRP A 273 -5.67 5.97 15.88
C TRP A 273 -5.47 5.61 14.39
N LYS A 274 -6.22 6.23 13.48
CA LYS A 274 -6.20 5.90 12.04
C LYS A 274 -5.23 6.73 11.20
N ASN A 275 -4.61 7.76 11.75
CA ASN A 275 -3.88 8.72 10.94
C ASN A 275 -2.38 8.64 11.20
N THR A 276 -1.67 7.77 10.45
CA THR A 276 -0.28 7.97 9.99
C THR A 276 0.13 6.86 9.00
N ILE A 277 0.62 7.21 7.81
CA ILE A 277 1.29 6.27 6.88
C ILE A 277 2.80 6.36 7.13
N VAL A 278 3.44 5.25 7.51
CA VAL A 278 4.89 5.15 7.70
C VAL A 278 5.55 4.49 6.48
N VAL A 279 6.43 5.21 5.78
CA VAL A 279 7.21 4.74 4.63
C VAL A 279 8.68 4.58 5.03
N LEU A 280 9.32 3.46 4.73
CA LEU A 280 10.72 3.20 5.08
C LEU A 280 11.67 3.55 3.91
N ILE A 281 12.53 4.57 4.07
CA ILE A 281 13.55 4.95 3.09
C ILE A 281 14.92 4.34 3.43
N PRO A 282 15.59 3.63 2.51
CA PRO A 282 16.93 3.07 2.74
C PRO A 282 17.99 4.17 3.02
N LYS A 283 18.86 3.97 4.03
CA LYS A 283 19.99 4.86 4.40
C LYS A 283 21.25 4.64 3.56
N SER A 284 21.35 3.49 2.89
CA SER A 284 22.49 3.07 2.07
C SER A 284 22.00 2.16 0.94
N ASN A 285 22.82 1.94 -0.08
CA ASN A 285 22.55 0.89 -1.08
C ASN A 285 22.51 -0.48 -0.37
N ASN A 286 21.48 -1.27 -0.66
CA ASN A 286 21.23 -2.61 -0.10
C ASN A 286 21.18 -2.71 1.43
N PRO A 287 20.22 -2.05 2.11
CA PRO A 287 20.10 -2.17 3.56
C PRO A 287 19.55 -3.55 3.95
N VAL A 288 20.36 -4.29 4.69
CA VAL A 288 20.09 -5.67 5.15
C VAL A 288 19.43 -5.74 6.52
N SER A 289 19.28 -4.60 7.21
CA SER A 289 18.66 -4.51 8.54
C SER A 289 17.74 -3.28 8.64
N PRO A 290 16.69 -3.31 9.49
CA PRO A 290 15.79 -2.18 9.69
C PRO A 290 16.49 -0.88 10.12
N SER A 291 17.64 -0.97 10.80
CA SER A 291 18.46 0.20 11.15
C SER A 291 19.04 0.92 9.93
N GLY A 292 19.14 0.22 8.79
CA GLY A 292 19.47 0.74 7.47
C GLY A 292 18.29 1.39 6.74
N PHE A 293 17.12 1.53 7.38
CA PHE A 293 15.99 2.27 6.83
C PHE A 293 15.60 3.44 7.76
N ARG A 294 14.96 4.46 7.19
CA ARG A 294 14.45 5.67 7.83
C ARG A 294 12.91 5.66 7.74
N PRO A 295 12.15 5.62 8.84
CA PRO A 295 10.70 5.75 8.78
C PRO A 295 10.27 7.20 8.51
N ILE A 296 9.38 7.38 7.53
CA ILE A 296 8.76 8.65 7.16
C ILE A 296 7.28 8.56 7.45
N SER A 297 6.76 9.47 8.28
CA SER A 297 5.32 9.62 8.51
C SER A 297 4.74 10.67 7.57
N LEU A 298 3.87 10.27 6.66
CA LEU A 298 3.14 11.19 5.78
C LEU A 298 1.85 11.65 6.48
N TYR A 299 1.70 12.97 6.64
CA TYR A 299 0.48 13.59 7.17
C TYR A 299 -0.19 14.43 6.09
N VAL A 300 -1.45 14.12 5.78
CA VAL A 300 -2.28 14.83 4.79
C VAL A 300 -3.42 15.51 5.55
N HIS A 301 -3.67 16.80 5.28
CA HIS A 301 -4.75 17.56 5.91
C HIS A 301 -6.07 17.32 5.16
N GLU A 302 -7.10 16.78 5.82
CA GLU A 302 -8.47 16.79 5.31
C GLU A 302 -9.18 18.08 5.74
N ASP A 303 -9.78 18.78 4.79
CA ASP A 303 -10.73 19.85 5.09
C ASP A 303 -12.05 19.23 5.58
N GLY A 304 -12.32 19.36 6.87
CA GLY A 304 -13.58 18.93 7.47
C GLY A 304 -13.94 19.80 8.67
N ASP A 305 -15.07 20.48 8.56
CA ASP A 305 -15.76 21.18 9.66
C ASP A 305 -16.01 20.23 10.83
N GLY A 306 -15.62 20.64 12.03
CA GLY A 306 -15.80 19.81 13.22
C GLY A 306 -15.09 20.38 14.44
N MET A 307 -15.72 21.33 15.10
CA MET A 307 -15.34 21.85 16.40
C MET A 307 -15.38 20.74 17.45
N HIS A 308 -14.23 20.31 17.98
CA HIS A 308 -14.15 19.68 19.31
C HIS A 308 -12.85 20.03 20.02
N ASN A 309 -13.01 20.40 21.28
CA ASN A 309 -12.01 20.96 22.19
C ASN A 309 -11.11 19.86 22.76
N GLY A 310 -9.80 20.13 22.81
CA GLY A 310 -8.90 19.50 23.78
C GLY A 310 -7.62 18.90 23.23
N THR A 311 -6.67 19.73 22.80
CA THR A 311 -5.21 19.60 23.04
C THR A 311 -4.46 20.71 22.29
N LYS A 312 -3.40 21.26 22.89
CA LYS A 312 -2.63 22.42 22.37
C LYS A 312 -2.11 22.27 20.93
N LEU A 313 -2.00 21.04 20.41
CA LEU A 313 -1.63 20.74 19.01
C LEU A 313 -2.71 21.12 17.98
N LEU A 314 -4.01 21.12 18.35
CA LEU A 314 -5.12 21.50 17.45
C LEU A 314 -5.09 22.98 17.03
N ASN A 315 -4.49 23.87 17.82
CA ASN A 315 -4.41 25.29 17.47
C ASN A 315 -3.44 25.56 16.29
N PHE A 316 -2.44 24.70 16.10
CA PHE A 316 -1.55 24.77 14.94
C PHE A 316 -2.27 24.38 13.63
N HIS A 317 -3.28 23.51 13.73
CA HIS A 317 -4.08 23.02 12.60
C HIS A 317 -4.97 24.10 11.99
N GLN A 318 -5.66 24.90 12.82
CA GLN A 318 -6.49 26.00 12.30
C GLN A 318 -5.66 27.11 11.63
N TRP A 319 -4.41 27.28 12.04
CA TRP A 319 -3.56 28.39 11.58
C TRP A 319 -2.90 28.20 10.22
N GLY A 320 -2.84 26.94 9.74
CA GLY A 320 -2.16 26.56 8.50
C GLY A 320 -3.07 26.22 7.31
N LYS A 321 -4.41 26.35 7.43
CA LYS A 321 -5.37 26.04 6.36
C LYS A 321 -5.04 26.75 5.03
N ASP A 322 -4.55 27.99 5.13
CA ASP A 322 -4.19 28.80 3.96
C ASP A 322 -2.75 28.57 3.46
N LEU A 323 -1.95 27.68 4.08
CA LEU A 323 -0.55 27.38 3.73
C LEU A 323 -0.42 26.11 2.87
N GLY A 324 0.72 25.94 2.19
CA GLY A 324 1.05 24.79 1.35
C GLY A 324 1.08 25.05 -0.16
N ILE A 325 1.50 24.04 -0.92
CA ILE A 325 1.61 24.07 -2.38
C ILE A 325 0.74 22.99 -3.02
N MET A 326 0.14 23.30 -4.16
CA MET A 326 -0.56 22.32 -4.99
C MET A 326 0.41 21.79 -6.03
N ILE A 327 0.63 20.46 -6.06
CA ILE A 327 1.51 19.81 -7.04
C ILE A 327 0.84 19.76 -8.43
N THR A 328 -0.49 19.69 -8.46
CA THR A 328 -1.29 19.73 -9.70
C THR A 328 -2.41 20.75 -9.55
N SER A 329 -2.92 21.28 -10.66
CA SER A 329 -3.98 22.32 -10.65
C SER A 329 -5.29 21.88 -10.00
N LYS A 330 -5.50 20.56 -9.82
CA LYS A 330 -6.64 19.96 -9.12
C LYS A 330 -6.22 19.14 -7.88
N GLY A 331 -4.95 19.24 -7.48
CA GLY A 331 -4.36 18.41 -6.42
C GLY A 331 -4.52 19.01 -5.04
N GLN A 332 -4.52 18.16 -4.02
CA GLN A 332 -4.57 18.58 -2.62
C GLN A 332 -3.31 19.35 -2.24
N LYS A 333 -3.49 20.34 -1.36
CA LYS A 333 -2.42 21.24 -0.94
C LYS A 333 -1.56 20.58 0.14
N ILE A 334 -0.27 20.46 -0.11
CA ILE A 334 0.69 19.88 0.84
C ILE A 334 1.37 21.00 1.60
N SER A 335 1.26 20.99 2.93
CA SER A 335 1.82 22.03 3.80
C SER A 335 3.06 21.60 4.57
N ARG A 336 3.19 20.31 4.94
CA ARG A 336 4.26 19.82 5.84
C ARG A 336 4.59 18.36 5.56
N LEU A 337 5.88 18.00 5.69
CA LEU A 337 6.34 16.63 5.85
C LEU A 337 7.17 16.56 7.13
N LEU A 338 6.83 15.63 8.03
CA LEU A 338 7.42 15.53 9.38
C LEU A 338 8.27 14.27 9.50
N TYR A 339 9.53 14.45 9.90
CA TYR A 339 10.46 13.40 10.33
C TYR A 339 10.72 13.54 11.84
N ALA A 340 11.33 12.55 12.48
CA ALA A 340 11.69 12.61 13.91
C ALA A 340 12.74 13.70 14.22
N ASP A 341 13.50 14.16 13.21
CA ASP A 341 14.63 15.08 13.35
C ASP A 341 14.61 16.29 12.38
N ASP A 342 13.82 16.24 11.29
CA ASP A 342 13.80 17.26 10.22
C ASP A 342 12.36 17.58 9.78
N VAL A 343 12.11 18.84 9.40
CA VAL A 343 10.80 19.29 8.92
C VAL A 343 10.94 19.97 7.57
N LEU A 344 10.16 19.51 6.57
CA LEU A 344 10.00 20.22 5.30
C LEU A 344 8.70 21.02 5.33
N LEU A 345 8.83 22.34 5.14
CA LEU A 345 7.71 23.28 5.13
C LEU A 345 7.50 23.83 3.72
N PHE A 346 6.23 23.90 3.31
CA PHE A 346 5.86 24.40 1.99
C PHE A 346 4.94 25.63 2.12
N ALA A 347 5.29 26.71 1.42
CA ALA A 347 4.50 27.92 1.36
C ALA A 347 4.67 28.61 0.01
N ASP A 348 3.66 29.37 -0.40
CA ASP A 348 3.81 30.30 -1.50
C ASP A 348 4.67 31.51 -1.08
N ALA A 349 5.24 32.20 -2.09
CA ALA A 349 6.16 33.32 -1.87
C ALA A 349 5.47 34.68 -1.64
N ARG A 350 4.22 34.70 -1.16
CA ARG A 350 3.54 35.94 -0.76
C ARG A 350 4.00 36.32 0.65
N LYS A 351 4.16 37.62 0.88
CA LYS A 351 4.60 38.16 2.19
C LYS A 351 3.72 37.70 3.36
N ARG A 352 2.41 37.59 3.14
CA ARG A 352 1.45 37.09 4.14
C ARG A 352 1.73 35.63 4.53
N SER A 353 2.00 34.77 3.56
CA SER A 353 2.28 33.35 3.78
C SER A 353 3.61 33.13 4.50
N LEU A 354 4.64 33.90 4.13
CA LEU A 354 5.96 33.85 4.78
C LEU A 354 5.91 34.36 6.23
N LYS A 355 5.20 35.48 6.48
CA LYS A 355 4.97 35.98 7.83
C LYS A 355 4.30 34.92 8.69
N ARG A 356 3.23 34.32 8.17
CA ARG A 356 2.49 33.29 8.88
C ARG A 356 3.34 32.06 9.19
N LEU A 357 4.17 31.62 8.24
CA LEU A 357 5.10 30.51 8.44
C LEU A 357 6.10 30.83 9.56
N LYS A 358 6.65 32.04 9.58
CA LYS A 358 7.58 32.49 10.61
C LYS A 358 6.93 32.57 11.99
N ASP A 359 5.71 33.10 12.08
CA ASP A 359 4.94 33.15 13.33
C ASP A 359 4.72 31.73 13.89
N ILE A 360 4.27 30.81 13.03
CA ILE A 360 4.06 29.39 13.35
C ILE A 360 5.35 28.72 13.88
N MET A 361 6.49 28.98 13.25
CA MET A 361 7.77 28.42 13.68
C MET A 361 8.22 28.99 15.04
N ASN A 362 8.04 30.30 15.26
CA ASN A 362 8.35 30.95 16.52
C ASN A 362 7.47 30.44 17.66
N ASP A 363 6.17 30.31 17.43
CA ASP A 363 5.22 29.80 18.42
C ASP A 363 5.53 28.35 18.79
N TYR A 364 5.88 27.51 17.81
CA TYR A 364 6.36 26.16 18.07
C TYR A 364 7.62 26.14 18.96
N CYS A 365 8.62 26.98 18.67
CA CYS A 365 9.83 27.10 19.48
C CYS A 365 9.49 27.54 20.91
N ASN A 366 8.63 28.55 21.05
CA ASN A 366 8.17 29.07 22.34
C ASN A 366 7.42 28.02 23.16
N TRP A 367 6.58 27.19 22.52
CA TRP A 367 5.80 26.17 23.22
C TRP A 367 6.61 24.95 23.63
N THR A 368 7.58 24.56 22.81
CA THR A 368 8.36 23.33 23.02
C THR A 368 9.68 23.57 23.75
N GLY A 369 10.14 24.82 23.83
CA GLY A 369 11.48 25.16 24.30
C GLY A 369 12.59 24.78 23.32
N GLN A 370 12.24 24.31 22.11
CA GLN A 370 13.20 23.98 21.05
C GLN A 370 13.60 25.25 20.27
N ASN A 371 14.74 25.20 19.58
CA ASN A 371 15.23 26.29 18.74
C ASN A 371 15.49 25.80 17.31
N ILE A 372 15.22 26.66 16.33
CA ILE A 372 15.56 26.39 14.92
C ILE A 372 17.08 26.46 14.75
N ASN A 373 17.66 25.42 14.17
CA ASN A 373 19.06 25.45 13.75
C ASN A 373 19.19 26.12 12.38
N TYR A 374 19.36 27.44 12.36
CA TYR A 374 19.46 28.23 11.12
C TYR A 374 20.64 27.82 10.23
N HIS A 375 21.74 27.30 10.80
CA HIS A 375 22.89 26.82 10.02
C HIS A 375 22.60 25.52 9.26
N LYS A 376 21.71 24.68 9.79
CA LYS A 376 21.26 23.45 9.15
C LYS A 376 19.97 23.61 8.34
N SER A 377 19.37 24.80 8.35
CA SER A 377 18.13 25.11 7.65
C SER A 377 18.43 25.76 6.29
N ALA A 378 17.73 25.30 5.26
CA ALA A 378 17.88 25.81 3.90
C ALA A 378 16.52 26.10 3.26
N LEU A 379 16.52 27.00 2.29
CA LEU A 379 15.31 27.42 1.56
C LEU A 379 15.52 27.27 0.05
N ILE A 380 14.58 26.61 -0.63
CA ILE A 380 14.55 26.50 -2.09
C ILE A 380 13.35 27.28 -2.64
N CYS A 381 13.62 28.20 -3.58
CA CYS A 381 12.60 28.97 -4.27
C CYS A 381 12.31 28.40 -5.66
N GLY A 382 11.03 28.40 -6.07
CA GLY A 382 10.61 28.06 -7.42
C GLY A 382 11.23 28.96 -8.49
N LYS A 383 11.42 28.40 -9.70
CA LYS A 383 12.05 29.07 -10.85
C LYS A 383 11.38 30.40 -11.27
N ILE A 384 10.11 30.57 -10.92
CA ILE A 384 9.32 31.78 -11.20
C ILE A 384 9.80 32.97 -10.36
N ILE A 385 10.47 32.72 -9.22
CA ILE A 385 10.93 33.77 -8.31
C ILE A 385 12.29 34.29 -8.78
N ASN A 386 12.37 35.59 -9.06
CA ASN A 386 13.61 36.24 -9.45
C ASN A 386 14.64 36.31 -8.30
N ARG A 387 15.92 36.50 -8.65
CA ARG A 387 17.04 36.52 -7.68
C ARG A 387 16.85 37.55 -6.55
N ARG A 388 16.33 38.74 -6.87
CA ARG A 388 16.09 39.80 -5.88
C ARG A 388 15.09 39.36 -4.81
N LYS A 389 13.96 38.81 -5.25
CA LYS A 389 12.91 38.30 -4.36
C LYS A 389 13.34 37.05 -3.61
N LYS A 390 14.16 36.18 -4.21
CA LYS A 390 14.77 35.03 -3.50
C LYS A 390 15.64 35.50 -2.33
N LYS A 391 16.46 36.53 -2.54
CA LYS A 391 17.29 37.14 -1.48
C LYS A 391 16.41 37.77 -0.39
N GLU A 392 15.40 38.55 -0.77
CA GLU A 392 14.46 39.15 0.19
C GLU A 392 13.77 38.11 1.08
N ILE A 393 13.33 36.98 0.50
CA ILE A 393 12.70 35.88 1.24
C ILE A 393 13.70 35.19 2.18
N ALA A 394 14.92 34.93 1.69
CA ALA A 394 15.97 34.31 2.48
C ALA A 394 16.36 35.18 3.69
N ASP A 395 16.56 36.48 3.47
CA ASP A 395 16.88 37.45 4.51
C ASP A 395 15.72 37.57 5.52
N TYR A 396 14.47 37.58 5.06
CA TYR A 396 13.30 37.62 5.93
C TYR A 396 13.15 36.36 6.80
N MET A 397 13.38 35.18 6.24
CA MET A 397 13.24 33.90 6.95
C MET A 397 14.48 33.54 7.79
N GLY A 398 15.65 34.12 7.49
CA GLY A 398 16.92 33.78 8.14
C GLY A 398 17.53 32.48 7.64
N PHE A 399 17.11 31.96 6.48
CA PHE A 399 17.61 30.69 5.91
C PHE A 399 18.51 30.91 4.71
N LYS A 400 19.50 30.02 4.54
CA LYS A 400 20.34 30.03 3.34
C LYS A 400 19.52 29.62 2.12
N ALA A 401 19.41 30.51 1.15
CA ALA A 401 18.79 30.20 -0.13
C ALA A 401 19.70 29.27 -0.94
N MET A 402 19.18 28.13 -1.37
CA MET A 402 19.89 27.15 -2.20
C MET A 402 19.12 26.87 -3.49
N ASP A 403 19.83 26.39 -4.51
CA ASP A 403 19.20 25.91 -5.75
C ASP A 403 18.86 24.42 -5.67
N GLU A 404 19.58 23.70 -4.80
CA GLU A 404 19.44 22.28 -4.52
C GLU A 404 19.74 22.05 -3.05
N MET A 405 19.07 21.09 -2.43
CA MET A 405 19.43 20.62 -1.09
C MET A 405 19.53 19.11 -1.11
N GLU A 406 20.50 18.57 -0.40
CA GLU A 406 20.58 17.14 -0.19
C GLU A 406 19.76 16.79 1.04
N TYR A 407 18.69 16.03 0.83
CA TYR A 407 17.82 15.57 1.90
C TYR A 407 17.77 14.05 1.84
N LEU A 408 18.26 13.42 2.91
CA LEU A 408 18.34 11.96 3.04
C LEU A 408 19.09 11.27 1.87
N GLY A 409 20.17 11.89 1.37
CA GLY A 409 20.98 11.38 0.25
C GLY A 409 20.35 11.60 -1.13
N VAL A 410 19.16 12.20 -1.20
CA VAL A 410 18.49 12.57 -2.44
C VAL A 410 18.66 14.07 -2.66
N LYS A 411 19.18 14.45 -3.82
CA LYS A 411 19.19 15.85 -4.23
C LYS A 411 17.76 16.29 -4.52
N ILE A 412 17.23 17.18 -3.70
CA ILE A 412 15.99 17.89 -3.95
C ILE A 412 16.32 19.14 -4.75
N ALA A 413 15.78 19.22 -5.96
CA ALA A 413 15.89 20.37 -6.84
C ALA A 413 14.55 20.63 -7.53
N LEU A 414 14.21 21.89 -7.78
CA LEU A 414 13.00 22.26 -8.53
C LEU A 414 13.19 22.16 -10.06
N ARG A 415 14.10 21.28 -10.49
CA ARG A 415 14.37 20.93 -11.90
C ARG A 415 14.30 19.42 -12.07
N ARG A 416 13.97 18.96 -13.29
CA ARG A 416 14.02 17.53 -13.63
C ARG A 416 15.47 17.04 -13.47
N LEU A 417 15.66 16.09 -12.56
CA LEU A 417 16.94 15.40 -12.41
C LEU A 417 17.07 14.43 -13.58
N ILE A 418 17.97 14.71 -14.51
CA ILE A 418 18.32 13.79 -15.59
C ILE A 418 19.46 12.93 -15.05
N THR A 419 19.20 11.66 -14.77
CA THR A 419 20.24 10.72 -14.36
C THR A 419 20.98 10.23 -15.60
N ASN A 420 22.14 10.81 -15.90
CA ASN A 420 23.15 10.19 -16.75
C ASN A 420 23.92 9.14 -15.92
N LEU A 421 23.29 8.01 -15.62
CA LEU A 421 23.97 6.88 -14.97
C LEU A 421 24.11 5.75 -15.99
N SER A 422 25.33 5.50 -16.47
CA SER A 422 25.67 4.31 -17.24
C SER A 422 25.74 3.11 -16.29
N TRP A 423 25.24 1.97 -16.76
CA TRP A 423 25.07 0.71 -16.03
C TRP A 423 26.37 -0.02 -15.65
N THR A 424 27.53 0.63 -15.71
CA THR A 424 28.85 -0.03 -15.58
C THR A 424 29.43 0.00 -14.16
N ASP A 425 28.88 0.77 -13.22
CA ASP A 425 29.49 0.95 -11.89
C ASP A 425 28.64 0.37 -10.73
N LEU A 426 28.07 -0.83 -10.90
CA LEU A 426 27.41 -1.59 -9.81
C LEU A 426 28.11 -2.90 -9.50
#